data_AF-A0A345C4A1-F1
#
_entry.id   AF-A0A345C4A1-F1
#
_cell.length_a   1.000
_cell.length_b   1.000
_cell.length_c   1.000
_cell.angle_alpha   90.00
_cell.angle_beta   90.00
_cell.angle_gamma   90.00
#
_symmetry.space_group_name_H-M   'P 1'
#
loop_
_entity.id
_entity.type
_entity.pdbx_description
1 polymer ?
#
loop_
_entity_poly.entity_id
_entity_poly.type
_entity_poly.pdbx_seq_one_letter_code
_entity_poly.pdbx_strand_id
1 'polypeptide(L)' 'MIGSHKVIELIADDICLSPEPVAIKYFANEIKQSGYSSTNSLFRIPWNEQVNYELLEKIIEFNIQDKAECTTFWRK' A
#
# COMPACT_ATOMS: atom_id res chain seq x y z
N MET A 1 -1.78 24.76 -4.89
CA MET A 1 -0.61 23.87 -4.79
C MET A 1 -1.08 22.48 -5.14
N ILE A 2 -0.68 21.98 -6.30
CA ILE A 2 -1.09 20.67 -6.82
C ILE A 2 -0.20 19.67 -6.08
N GLY A 3 -0.70 19.14 -4.96
CA GLY A 3 0.00 18.10 -4.22
C GLY A 3 0.01 16.83 -5.06
N SER A 4 1.20 16.38 -5.43
CA SER A 4 1.42 15.17 -6.22
C SER A 4 0.75 13.97 -5.53
N HIS A 5 -0.42 13.55 -6.03
CA HIS A 5 -1.15 12.39 -5.52
C HIS A 5 -0.46 11.12 -6.01
N LYS A 6 0.49 10.59 -5.22
CA LYS A 6 1.16 9.31 -5.49
C LYS A 6 0.60 8.23 -4.55
N VAL A 7 -0.22 7.33 -5.08
CA VAL A 7 -0.67 6.08 -4.41
C VAL A 7 0.36 4.95 -4.60
N ILE A 8 1.13 5.06 -5.69
CA ILE A 8 2.24 4.17 -6.06
C ILE A 8 3.41 5.07 -6.44
N GLU A 9 4.60 4.80 -5.89
CA GLU A 9 5.83 5.49 -6.24
C GLU A 9 6.89 4.47 -6.69
N LEU A 10 7.55 4.77 -7.81
CA LEU A 10 8.62 3.94 -8.32
C LEU A 10 9.96 4.50 -7.84
N ILE A 11 10.77 3.65 -7.21
CA ILE A 11 12.13 3.96 -6.79
C ILE A 11 13.06 2.99 -7.52
N ALA A 12 14.31 3.40 -7.80
CA ALA A 12 15.23 2.66 -8.66
C ALA A 12 15.34 1.16 -8.33
N ASP A 13 15.31 0.81 -7.04
CA ASP A 13 15.48 -0.58 -6.59
C ASP A 13 14.18 -1.27 -6.14
N ASP A 14 13.09 -0.51 -5.95
CA ASP A 14 11.84 -0.99 -5.36
C ASP A 14 10.59 -0.40 -6.04
N ILE A 15 9.54 -1.21 -6.15
CA ILE A 15 8.16 -0.72 -6.27
C ILE A 15 7.67 -0.39 -4.86
N CYS A 16 7.37 0.90 -4.60
CA CYS A 16 6.83 1.34 -3.31
C CYS A 16 5.31 1.55 -3.42
N LEU A 17 4.57 0.93 -2.52
CA LEU A 17 3.11 0.95 -2.49
C LEU A 17 2.64 1.56 -1.18
N SER A 18 1.82 2.62 -1.25
CA SER A 18 1.39 3.41 -0.09
C SER A 18 -0.13 3.34 0.12
N PRO A 19 -0.66 2.24 0.68
CA PRO A 19 -2.09 2.03 0.88
C PRO A 19 -2.67 2.73 2.14
N GLU A 20 -1.99 3.74 2.67
CA GLU A 20 -2.27 4.42 3.95
C GLU A 20 -1.95 3.57 5.21
N PRO A 21 -1.66 4.22 6.37
CA PRO A 21 -1.23 3.51 7.58
C PRO A 21 -2.22 2.47 8.11
N VAL A 22 -3.52 2.69 7.93
CA VAL A 22 -4.57 1.76 8.39
C VAL A 22 -4.45 0.42 7.65
N ALA A 23 -4.33 0.45 6.32
CA ALA A 23 -4.17 -0.77 5.53
C ALA A 23 -2.82 -1.44 5.80
N ILE A 24 -1.73 -0.68 5.88
CA ILE A 24 -0.41 -1.23 6.23
C ILE A 24 -0.46 -2.00 7.56
N LYS A 25 -1.10 -1.42 8.58
CA LYS A 25 -1.25 -2.05 9.88
C LYS A 25 -2.12 -3.31 9.81
N TYR A 26 -3.22 -3.26 9.06
CA TYR A 26 -4.13 -4.39 8.89
C TYR A 26 -3.44 -5.58 8.20
N PHE A 27 -2.68 -5.31 7.13
CA PHE A 27 -2.00 -6.33 6.32
C PHE A 27 -0.55 -6.60 6.72
N ALA A 28 -0.07 -6.07 7.85
CA ALA A 28 1.34 -6.15 8.26
C ALA A 28 1.88 -7.59 8.29
N ASN A 29 1.05 -8.54 8.73
CA ASN A 29 1.42 -9.96 8.78
C ASN A 29 1.52 -10.59 7.38
N GLU A 30 0.57 -10.31 6.49
CA GLU A 30 0.57 -10.83 5.11
C GLU A 30 1.70 -10.22 4.26
N ILE A 31 1.98 -8.93 4.44
CA ILE A 31 3.14 -8.25 3.83
C ILE A 31 4.43 -8.93 4.27
N LYS A 32 4.60 -9.18 5.58
CA LYS A 32 5.78 -9.86 6.12
C LYS A 32 5.89 -11.31 5.63
N GLN A 33 4.79 -12.05 5.56
CA GLN A 33 4.76 -13.44 5.06
C GLN A 33 5.09 -13.52 3.56
N SER A 34 4.77 -12.47 2.80
CA SER A 34 5.15 -12.33 1.39
C SER A 34 6.63 -11.97 1.19
N GLY A 35 7.42 -11.86 2.28
CA GLY A 35 8.84 -11.51 2.22
C GLY A 35 9.11 -10.02 2.01
N TYR A 36 8.07 -9.18 1.97
CA TYR A 36 8.20 -7.75 1.71
C TYR A 36 8.53 -6.96 2.98
N SER A 37 9.21 -5.83 2.79
CA SER A 37 9.45 -4.86 3.86
C SER A 37 8.36 -3.79 3.90
N SER A 38 8.07 -3.26 5.09
CA SER A 38 7.13 -2.15 5.26
C SER A 38 7.61 -1.12 6.28
N THR A 39 7.15 0.10 6.09
CA THR A 39 7.17 1.18 7.09
C THR A 39 5.75 1.34 7.65
N ASN A 40 5.47 2.42 8.38
CA ASN A 40 4.11 2.72 8.83
C ASN A 40 3.16 3.17 7.71
N SER A 41 3.67 3.57 6.53
CA SER A 41 2.85 4.18 5.47
C SER A 41 2.94 3.48 4.12
N LEU A 42 3.98 2.67 3.89
CA LEU A 42 4.18 1.98 2.63
C LEU A 42 4.81 0.60 2.84
N PHE A 43 4.73 -0.24 1.81
CA PHE A 43 5.51 -1.45 1.69
C PHE A 43 6.24 -1.49 0.35
N ARG A 44 7.26 -2.33 0.27
CA ARG A 44 8.19 -2.37 -0.86
C ARG A 44 8.27 -3.77 -1.46
N ILE A 45 8.20 -3.82 -2.78
CA ILE A 45 8.45 -5.02 -3.57
C ILE A 45 9.74 -4.78 -4.36
N PRO A 46 10.83 -5.48 -4.07
CA PRO A 46 12.04 -5.41 -4.88
C PRO A 46 11.75 -5.79 -6.34
N TRP A 47 12.41 -5.13 -7.30
CA TRP A 47 12.17 -5.40 -8.74
C TRP A 47 12.47 -6.85 -9.16
N ASN A 48 13.32 -7.54 -8.43
CA ASN A 48 13.70 -8.93 -8.67
C ASN A 48 12.78 -9.95 -7.98
N GLU A 49 11.79 -9.51 -7.22
CA GLU A 49 10.81 -10.36 -6.56
C GLU A 49 9.50 -10.41 -7.34
N GLN A 50 8.77 -11.51 -7.20
CA GLN A 50 7.46 -11.63 -7.83
C GLN A 50 6.45 -10.74 -7.10
N VAL A 51 5.63 -10.01 -7.85
CA VAL A 51 4.51 -9.24 -7.31
C VAL A 51 3.40 -10.18 -6.83
N ASN A 52 3.05 -10.10 -5.55
CA ASN A 52 1.91 -10.81 -4.98
C ASN A 52 0.61 -10.04 -5.30
N TYR A 53 0.03 -10.31 -6.46
CA TYR A 53 -1.19 -9.65 -6.93
C TYR A 53 -2.41 -9.94 -6.04
N GLU A 54 -2.48 -11.10 -5.40
CA GLU A 54 -3.57 -11.43 -4.48
C GLU A 54 -3.55 -10.51 -3.24
N LEU A 55 -2.36 -10.26 -2.68
CA LEU A 55 -2.20 -9.30 -1.59
C LEU A 55 -2.54 -7.87 -2.04
N LEU A 56 -2.17 -7.49 -3.26
CA LEU A 56 -2.53 -6.17 -3.81
C LEU A 56 -4.05 -5.99 -3.93
N GLU A 57 -4.74 -6.99 -4.46
CA GLU A 57 -6.20 -6.97 -4.60
C GLU A 57 -6.87 -6.82 -3.24
N LYS A 58 -6.46 -7.61 -2.24
CA LYS A 58 -6.99 -7.51 -0.85
C LYS A 58 -6.81 -6.13 -0.25
N ILE A 59 -5.62 -5.53 -0.42
CA ILE A 59 -5.31 -4.19 0.10
C ILE A 59 -6.17 -3.12 -0.59
N ILE A 60 -6.36 -3.23 -1.91
CA ILE A 60 -7.18 -2.29 -2.69
C ILE A 60 -8.65 -2.41 -2.27
N GLU A 61 -9.19 -3.62 -2.22
CA GLU A 61 -10.59 -3.87 -1.84
C GLU A 61 -10.86 -3.37 -0.43
N PHE A 62 -9.98 -3.68 0.53
CA PHE A 62 -10.07 -3.15 1.89
C PHE A 62 -10.13 -1.62 1.91
N ASN A 63 -9.26 -0.94 1.16
CA ASN A 63 -9.26 0.51 1.12
C ASN A 63 -10.51 1.09 0.48
N ILE A 64 -11.07 0.45 -0.56
CA ILE A 64 -12.32 0.88 -1.18
C ILE A 64 -13.47 0.76 -0.18
N GLN A 65 -13.61 -0.39 0.48
CA GLN A 65 -14.68 -0.66 1.44
C GLN A 65 -14.58 0.22 2.68
N ASP A 66 -13.40 0.29 3.29
CA ASP A 66 -13.16 1.06 4.52
C ASP A 66 -13.29 2.58 4.29
N LYS A 67 -13.01 3.06 3.06
CA LYS A 67 -13.17 4.47 2.69
C LYS A 67 -14.50 4.78 2.00
N ALA A 68 -15.47 3.86 1.97
CA ALA A 68 -16.73 4.06 1.24
C ALA A 68 -17.45 5.36 1.65
N GLU A 69 -17.43 5.68 2.94
CA GLU A 69 -18.06 6.90 3.51
C GLU A 69 -17.04 8.04 3.77
N CYS A 70 -15.78 7.87 3.35
CA CYS A 70 -14.73 8.85 3.57
C CYS A 70 -14.83 9.99 2.54
N THR A 71 -15.16 11.19 3.01
CA THR A 71 -15.32 12.38 2.16
C THR A 71 -14.02 13.17 1.94
N THR A 72 -12.93 12.75 2.59
CA THR A 72 -11.60 13.37 2.47
C THR A 72 -10.64 12.48 1.69
N PHE A 73 -9.64 13.10 1.06
CA PHE A 73 -8.66 12.37 0.25
C PHE A 73 -7.89 11.32 1.09
N TRP A 74 -7.38 11.73 2.25
CA TRP A 74 -6.77 10.84 3.25
C TRP A 74 -7.73 10.63 4.42
N ARG A 75 -7.61 9.48 5.10
CA ARG A 75 -8.22 9.30 6.43
C ARG A 75 -7.69 10.37 7.41
N LYS A 76 -8.52 10.78 8.36
CA LYS A 76 -8.15 11.70 9.44
C LYS A 76 -7.63 10.96 10.66
#